data_AF-A0A3N5HRR5-F1
#
_entry.id   AF-A0A3N5HRR5-F1
#
_cell.length_a   1.000
_cell.length_b   1.000
_cell.length_c   1.000
_cell.angle_alpha   90.00
_cell.angle_beta   90.00
_cell.angle_gamma   90.00
#
_symmetry.space_group_name_H-M   'P 1'
#
loop_
_entity.id
_entity.type
_entity.pdbx_description
1 polymer ?
#
loop_
_entity_poly.entity_id
_entity_poly.type
_entity_poly.pdbx_seq_one_letter_code
_entity_poly.pdbx_strand_id
1 'polypeptide(L)'
;MKLASDTTAGLWVPLVPSLNAMLARLDSLSSEPRMVVQRQIALSRALQPYLEGGAGALLSPLPQETELANLLFYADFYPQDGQLTLIEQLRDVITEHIPQEERAWLDPLKHSYLDLAEFLSVDEQTQRLVFRSVGDARVYRVPDGAFRKELQPGKVLLTRLIREPGDVEWERAVIAGAVIVLSNEDGRGLLDATLDYRRQVEISAGSFELGEWPEFAKRYGHVLMWTFARMRFAALVDAVNSIHYVAEGGQPYLYALALYDHSEYGYIADMLTGLEGFEREVSVAPPSETATSKGAQHFVQRGASGALKSAVVARLILTATQLWVECDSRERLDAVKHKLAATFGFSLH
;
A
#
# COMPACT_ATOMS: atom_id res chain seq x y z
N MET A 1 12.14 2.13 5.68
CA MET A 1 11.45 1.21 4.76
C MET A 1 11.79 1.65 3.34
N LYS A 2 12.48 0.81 2.55
CA LYS A 2 12.90 1.17 1.19
C LYS A 2 11.72 0.87 0.27
N LEU A 3 10.96 1.91 -0.05
CA LEU A 3 9.67 1.81 -0.75
C LEU A 3 9.83 1.13 -2.11
N ALA A 4 8.90 0.22 -2.40
CA ALA A 4 8.72 -0.39 -3.70
C ALA A 4 8.63 0.72 -4.75
N SER A 5 9.61 0.81 -5.65
CA SER A 5 9.46 1.68 -6.81
C SER A 5 8.31 1.13 -7.66
N ASP A 6 7.49 2.01 -8.22
CA ASP A 6 6.39 1.68 -9.15
C ASP A 6 6.84 0.89 -10.39
N THR A 7 8.14 0.62 -10.53
CA THR A 7 8.73 -0.01 -11.71
C THR A 7 8.53 -1.53 -11.76
N THR A 8 8.13 -2.21 -10.67
CA THR A 8 7.69 -3.62 -10.71
C THR A 8 7.00 -4.06 -9.40
N ALA A 9 5.70 -3.79 -9.25
CA ALA A 9 4.90 -4.32 -8.14
C ALA A 9 4.25 -5.68 -8.44
N GLY A 10 4.15 -6.08 -9.71
CA GLY A 10 3.54 -7.34 -10.09
C GLY A 10 4.12 -7.93 -11.36
N LEU A 11 3.99 -9.26 -11.48
CA LEU A 11 4.46 -10.05 -12.60
C LEU A 11 3.31 -10.90 -13.16
N TRP A 12 3.48 -11.34 -14.41
CA TRP A 12 2.54 -12.22 -15.09
C TRP A 12 3.17 -13.58 -15.32
N VAL A 13 2.55 -14.63 -14.81
CA VAL A 13 2.96 -16.01 -15.05
C VAL A 13 2.12 -16.59 -16.19
N PRO A 14 2.74 -17.13 -17.25
CA PRO A 14 2.00 -17.82 -18.30
C PRO A 14 1.19 -18.99 -17.74
N LEU A 15 -0.10 -19.02 -18.06
CA LEU A 15 -1.00 -20.09 -17.67
C LEU A 15 -0.84 -21.31 -18.58
N VAL A 16 -1.03 -22.50 -18.01
CA VAL A 16 -1.18 -23.73 -18.79
C VAL A 16 -2.43 -23.58 -19.69
N PRO A 17 -2.39 -23.98 -20.98
CA PRO A 17 -3.48 -23.72 -21.92
C PRO A 17 -4.88 -24.17 -21.44
N SER A 18 -4.97 -25.35 -20.83
CA SER A 18 -6.24 -25.87 -20.30
C SER A 18 -6.76 -25.09 -19.09
N LEU A 19 -5.88 -24.60 -18.21
CA LEU A 19 -6.27 -23.70 -17.12
C LEU A 19 -6.69 -22.33 -17.66
N ASN A 20 -5.98 -21.80 -18.66
CA ASN A 20 -6.31 -20.53 -19.30
C ASN A 20 -7.71 -20.57 -19.95
N ALA A 21 -8.01 -21.64 -20.70
CA ALA A 21 -9.32 -21.85 -21.30
C ALA A 21 -10.43 -21.94 -20.23
N MET A 22 -10.18 -22.66 -19.13
CA MET A 22 -11.10 -22.76 -17.99
C MET A 22 -11.37 -21.38 -17.34
N LEU A 23 -10.32 -20.59 -17.08
CA LEU A 23 -10.48 -19.24 -16.51
C LEU A 23 -11.20 -18.30 -17.47
N ALA A 24 -10.95 -18.39 -18.78
CA ALA A 24 -11.66 -17.60 -19.79
C ALA A 24 -13.16 -17.94 -19.84
N ARG A 25 -13.53 -19.21 -19.66
CA ARG A 25 -14.94 -19.63 -19.56
C ARG A 25 -15.61 -19.05 -18.31
N LEU A 26 -14.93 -19.07 -17.17
CA LEU A 26 -15.42 -18.46 -15.93
C LEU A 26 -15.60 -16.94 -16.11
N ASP A 27 -14.64 -16.26 -16.72
CA ASP A 27 -14.75 -14.83 -17.01
C ASP A 27 -15.93 -14.51 -17.94
N SER A 28 -16.12 -15.31 -19.00
CA SER A 28 -17.28 -15.15 -19.89
C SER A 28 -18.62 -15.35 -19.14
N LEU A 29 -18.73 -16.41 -18.32
CA LEU A 29 -19.91 -16.70 -17.52
C LEU A 29 -20.21 -15.59 -16.51
N SER A 30 -19.16 -15.04 -15.89
CA SER A 30 -19.29 -13.97 -14.89
C SER A 30 -19.79 -12.64 -15.47
N SER A 31 -19.68 -12.48 -16.80
CA SER A 31 -20.14 -11.30 -17.52
C SER A 31 -21.60 -11.43 -17.97
N GLU A 32 -22.24 -12.59 -17.74
CA GLU A 32 -23.66 -12.76 -18.06
C GLU A 32 -24.54 -11.86 -17.18
N PRO A 33 -25.68 -11.34 -17.69
CA PRO A 33 -26.55 -10.42 -16.96
C PRO A 33 -26.97 -10.90 -15.56
N ARG A 34 -27.16 -12.22 -15.38
CA ARG A 34 -27.52 -12.83 -14.09
C ARG A 34 -26.40 -12.75 -13.04
N MET A 35 -25.14 -12.67 -13.48
CA MET A 35 -23.95 -12.66 -12.62
C MET A 35 -23.40 -11.26 -12.34
N VAL A 36 -23.81 -10.24 -13.11
CA VAL A 36 -23.26 -8.87 -13.01
C VAL A 36 -23.33 -8.32 -11.59
N VAL A 37 -24.47 -8.47 -10.91
CA VAL A 37 -24.65 -7.96 -9.53
C VAL A 37 -23.71 -8.69 -8.56
N GLN A 38 -23.59 -10.01 -8.67
CA GLN A 38 -22.71 -10.80 -7.81
C GLN A 38 -21.24 -10.49 -8.06
N ARG A 39 -20.84 -10.38 -9.34
CA ARG A 39 -19.50 -9.95 -9.73
C ARG A 39 -19.19 -8.58 -9.14
N GLN A 40 -20.12 -7.62 -9.24
CA GLN A 40 -19.95 -6.31 -8.65
C GLN A 40 -19.76 -6.37 -7.14
N ILE A 41 -20.62 -7.10 -6.41
CA ILE A 41 -20.51 -7.26 -4.95
C ILE A 41 -19.16 -7.89 -4.58
N ALA A 42 -18.75 -8.94 -5.28
CA ALA A 42 -17.50 -9.64 -5.01
C ALA A 42 -16.26 -8.77 -5.26
N LEU A 43 -16.23 -8.06 -6.38
CA LEU A 43 -15.14 -7.14 -6.72
C LEU A 43 -15.12 -5.93 -5.79
N SER A 44 -16.28 -5.38 -5.46
CA SER A 44 -16.38 -4.29 -4.48
C SER A 44 -15.88 -4.72 -3.11
N ARG A 45 -16.14 -5.96 -2.72
CA ARG A 45 -15.56 -6.53 -1.50
C ARG A 45 -14.05 -6.70 -1.64
N ALA A 46 -13.54 -7.34 -2.69
CA ALA A 46 -12.10 -7.60 -2.82
C ALA A 46 -11.25 -6.32 -2.92
N LEU A 47 -11.78 -5.29 -3.57
CA LEU A 47 -11.11 -4.01 -3.83
C LEU A 47 -11.63 -2.87 -2.93
N GLN A 48 -12.31 -3.21 -1.83
CA GLN A 48 -12.95 -2.24 -0.93
C GLN A 48 -12.08 -1.03 -0.56
N PRO A 49 -10.77 -1.16 -0.25
CA PRO A 49 -9.96 0.01 0.12
C PRO A 49 -9.77 1.04 -0.98
N TYR A 50 -9.96 0.67 -2.24
CA TYR A 50 -9.93 1.58 -3.38
C TYR A 50 -11.26 2.25 -3.65
N LEU A 51 -12.36 1.69 -3.11
CA LEU A 51 -13.72 2.18 -3.33
C LEU A 51 -14.25 2.99 -2.15
N GLU A 52 -13.79 2.69 -0.95
CA GLU A 52 -14.26 3.32 0.29
C GLU A 52 -13.28 4.36 0.84
N GLY A 53 -13.84 5.47 1.32
CA GLY A 53 -13.10 6.57 1.96
C GLY A 53 -12.65 7.66 0.98
N GLY A 54 -12.34 8.85 1.51
CA GLY A 54 -11.81 9.96 0.70
C GLY A 54 -10.47 9.64 0.02
N ALA A 55 -9.76 8.61 0.52
CA ALA A 55 -8.51 8.09 -0.04
C ALA A 55 -8.71 7.16 -1.25
N GLY A 56 -9.92 6.64 -1.51
CA GLY A 56 -10.21 5.80 -2.70
C GLY A 56 -9.98 6.54 -4.03
N ALA A 57 -9.90 7.87 -4.00
CA ALA A 57 -9.53 8.70 -5.15
C ALA A 57 -8.00 8.84 -5.36
N LEU A 58 -7.16 8.43 -4.41
CA LEU A 58 -5.71 8.69 -4.45
C LEU A 58 -4.94 7.66 -5.28
N LEU A 59 -5.38 6.39 -5.28
CA LEU A 59 -4.75 5.31 -6.02
C LEU A 59 -5.80 4.44 -6.69
N SER A 60 -5.50 4.00 -7.90
CA SER A 60 -6.21 2.91 -8.55
C SER A 60 -5.59 1.55 -8.18
N PRO A 61 -6.40 0.47 -8.16
CA PRO A 61 -5.87 -0.90 -8.05
C PRO A 61 -4.87 -1.18 -9.17
N LEU A 62 -3.83 -1.97 -8.87
CA LEU A 62 -2.95 -2.50 -9.93
C LEU A 62 -3.71 -3.48 -10.83
N PRO A 63 -3.27 -3.68 -12.08
CA PRO A 63 -3.82 -4.74 -12.94
C PRO A 63 -3.78 -6.12 -12.27
N GLN A 64 -2.68 -6.46 -11.59
CA GLN A 64 -2.54 -7.72 -10.88
C GLN A 64 -3.50 -7.83 -9.70
N GLU A 65 -3.79 -6.72 -9.00
CA GLU A 65 -4.78 -6.73 -7.92
C GLU A 65 -6.20 -6.99 -8.45
N THR A 66 -6.50 -6.41 -9.60
CA THR A 66 -7.78 -6.62 -10.29
C THR A 66 -7.94 -8.08 -10.73
N GLU A 67 -6.89 -8.69 -11.26
CA GLU A 67 -6.92 -10.11 -11.65
C GLU A 67 -6.97 -11.05 -10.44
N LEU A 68 -6.27 -10.75 -9.35
CA LEU A 68 -6.42 -11.50 -8.10
C LEU A 68 -7.84 -11.38 -7.55
N ALA A 69 -8.47 -10.20 -7.63
CA ALA A 69 -9.87 -10.02 -7.25
C ALA A 69 -10.84 -10.83 -8.13
N ASN A 70 -10.59 -10.92 -9.44
CA ASN A 70 -11.35 -11.81 -10.33
C ASN A 70 -11.22 -13.28 -9.88
N LEU A 71 -10.01 -13.73 -9.55
CA LEU A 71 -9.79 -15.10 -9.07
C LEU A 71 -10.49 -15.39 -7.74
N LEU A 72 -10.55 -14.43 -6.83
CA LEU A 72 -11.35 -14.54 -5.60
C LEU A 72 -12.84 -14.70 -5.94
N PHE A 73 -13.36 -13.93 -6.90
CA PHE A 73 -14.75 -14.09 -7.36
C PHE A 73 -14.99 -15.47 -7.96
N TYR A 74 -14.06 -15.97 -8.78
CA TYR A 74 -14.23 -17.27 -9.45
C TYR A 74 -14.26 -18.44 -8.47
N ALA A 75 -13.43 -18.43 -7.43
CA ALA A 75 -13.17 -19.60 -6.61
C ALA A 75 -13.58 -19.50 -5.14
N ASP A 76 -13.79 -18.30 -4.60
CA ASP A 76 -13.99 -18.06 -3.17
C ASP A 76 -15.31 -17.36 -2.83
N PHE A 77 -15.97 -16.76 -3.82
CA PHE A 77 -17.21 -16.04 -3.59
C PHE A 77 -18.42 -16.98 -3.50
N TYR A 78 -19.09 -16.95 -2.35
CA TYR A 78 -20.34 -17.65 -2.10
C TYR A 78 -21.50 -16.64 -2.10
N PRO A 79 -22.43 -16.71 -3.09
CA PRO A 79 -23.59 -15.85 -3.12
C PRO A 79 -24.50 -16.05 -1.88
N GLN A 80 -25.02 -14.95 -1.33
CA GLN A 80 -25.94 -14.99 -0.18
C GLN A 80 -27.41 -15.08 -0.59
N ASP A 81 -27.70 -14.94 -1.88
CA ASP A 81 -29.03 -14.95 -2.48
C ASP A 81 -29.51 -16.37 -2.88
N GLY A 82 -28.74 -17.40 -2.51
CA GLY A 82 -29.05 -18.80 -2.81
C GLY A 82 -28.67 -19.25 -4.23
N GLN A 83 -28.03 -18.39 -5.02
CA GLN A 83 -27.49 -18.79 -6.32
C GLN A 83 -26.25 -19.67 -6.17
N LEU A 84 -26.00 -20.51 -7.18
CA LEU A 84 -24.81 -21.32 -7.30
C LEU A 84 -23.56 -20.45 -7.51
N THR A 85 -22.42 -20.89 -6.96
CA THR A 85 -21.12 -20.28 -7.23
C THR A 85 -20.76 -20.39 -8.72
N LEU A 86 -19.84 -19.56 -9.20
CA LEU A 86 -19.44 -19.56 -10.62
C LEU A 86 -18.91 -20.93 -11.09
N ILE A 87 -18.11 -21.59 -10.24
CA ILE A 87 -17.62 -22.96 -10.48
C ILE A 87 -18.77 -23.97 -10.54
N GLU A 88 -19.76 -23.85 -9.65
CA GLU A 88 -20.94 -24.73 -9.66
C GLU A 88 -21.82 -24.49 -10.88
N GLN A 89 -22.01 -23.23 -11.29
CA GLN A 89 -22.73 -22.92 -12.53
C GLN A 89 -22.03 -23.52 -13.75
N LEU A 90 -20.70 -23.41 -13.84
CA LEU A 90 -19.94 -24.02 -14.93
C LEU A 90 -19.99 -25.55 -14.91
N ARG A 91 -20.01 -26.16 -13.71
CA ARG A 91 -20.05 -27.63 -13.56
C ARG A 91 -21.44 -28.23 -13.82
N ASP A 92 -22.48 -27.57 -13.33
CA ASP A 92 -23.82 -28.17 -13.18
C ASP A 92 -24.87 -27.58 -14.13
N VAL A 93 -24.66 -26.38 -14.65
CA VAL A 93 -25.66 -25.65 -15.47
C VAL A 93 -25.24 -25.57 -16.94
N ILE A 94 -23.95 -25.46 -17.23
CA ILE A 94 -23.49 -25.35 -18.61
C ILE A 94 -23.66 -26.70 -19.33
N THR A 95 -24.46 -26.66 -20.40
CA THR A 95 -24.73 -27.81 -21.27
C THR A 95 -23.67 -28.00 -22.36
N GLU A 96 -22.79 -27.01 -22.54
CA GLU A 96 -21.68 -27.08 -23.49
C GLU A 96 -20.68 -28.15 -23.04
N HIS A 97 -20.11 -28.89 -24.00
CA HIS A 97 -19.08 -29.87 -23.72
C HIS A 97 -17.79 -29.17 -23.26
N ILE A 98 -17.40 -29.38 -22.00
CA ILE A 98 -16.11 -28.95 -21.47
C ILE A 98 -15.09 -30.08 -21.66
N PRO A 99 -13.98 -29.86 -22.39
CA PRO A 99 -12.93 -30.86 -22.55
C PRO A 99 -12.44 -31.40 -21.21
N GLN A 100 -12.09 -32.69 -21.15
CA GLN A 100 -11.67 -33.33 -19.90
C GLN A 100 -10.44 -32.67 -19.27
N GLU A 101 -9.51 -32.19 -20.09
CA GLU A 101 -8.31 -31.47 -19.64
C GLU A 101 -8.65 -30.14 -18.95
N GLU A 102 -9.66 -29.42 -19.44
CA GLU A 102 -10.16 -28.21 -18.78
C GLU A 102 -10.92 -28.58 -17.50
N ARG A 103 -11.83 -29.55 -17.58
CA ARG A 103 -12.67 -30.01 -16.45
C ARG A 103 -11.84 -30.47 -15.25
N ALA A 104 -10.66 -31.04 -15.50
CA ALA A 104 -9.74 -31.50 -14.46
C ALA A 104 -9.25 -30.38 -13.53
N TRP A 105 -9.34 -29.10 -13.94
CA TRP A 105 -8.96 -27.94 -13.15
C TRP A 105 -10.04 -27.41 -12.21
N LEU A 106 -11.32 -27.78 -12.40
CA LEU A 106 -12.43 -27.24 -11.58
C LEU A 106 -12.23 -27.53 -10.10
N ASP A 107 -11.89 -28.78 -9.78
CA ASP A 107 -11.71 -29.20 -8.39
C ASP A 107 -10.45 -28.59 -7.74
N PRO A 108 -9.26 -28.61 -8.38
CA PRO A 108 -8.10 -27.87 -7.89
C PRO A 108 -8.35 -26.37 -7.71
N LEU A 109 -9.03 -25.73 -8.67
CA LEU A 109 -9.36 -24.30 -8.58
C LEU A 109 -10.32 -24.04 -7.41
N LYS A 110 -11.35 -24.86 -7.23
CA LYS A 110 -12.29 -24.76 -6.11
C LYS A 110 -11.59 -24.86 -4.76
N HIS A 111 -10.53 -25.65 -4.63
CA HIS A 111 -9.82 -25.85 -3.36
C HIS A 111 -8.57 -24.99 -3.19
N SER A 112 -8.16 -24.26 -4.23
CA SER A 112 -7.09 -23.26 -4.13
C SER A 112 -7.52 -22.04 -3.30
N TYR A 113 -6.55 -21.24 -2.88
CA TYR A 113 -6.74 -19.99 -2.13
C TYR A 113 -5.62 -18.99 -2.45
N LEU A 114 -5.84 -17.72 -2.09
CA LEU A 114 -4.82 -16.68 -2.18
C LEU A 114 -3.83 -16.85 -1.03
N ASP A 115 -2.54 -16.77 -1.31
CA ASP A 115 -1.48 -17.02 -0.34
C ASP A 115 -0.28 -16.09 -0.52
N LEU A 116 0.59 -16.06 0.49
CA LEU A 116 1.91 -15.46 0.46
C LEU A 116 2.96 -16.55 0.32
N ALA A 117 3.61 -16.65 -0.83
CA ALA A 117 4.57 -17.71 -1.13
C ALA A 117 6.00 -17.15 -1.28
N GLU A 118 6.89 -17.53 -0.37
CA GLU A 118 8.32 -17.18 -0.44
C GLU A 118 9.04 -18.06 -1.46
N PHE A 119 9.75 -17.44 -2.40
CA PHE A 119 10.63 -18.15 -3.33
C PHE A 119 11.90 -18.60 -2.61
N LEU A 120 12.18 -19.91 -2.62
CA LEU A 120 13.32 -20.50 -1.91
C LEU A 120 14.48 -20.80 -2.85
N SER A 121 14.23 -21.61 -3.87
CA SER A 121 15.28 -22.16 -4.73
C SER A 121 14.71 -22.71 -6.03
N VAL A 122 15.60 -23.16 -6.91
CA VAL A 122 15.24 -23.90 -8.11
C VAL A 122 15.67 -25.34 -7.93
N ASP A 123 14.76 -26.27 -8.15
CA ASP A 123 15.04 -27.69 -8.29
C ASP A 123 15.50 -27.96 -9.72
N GLU A 124 16.81 -28.11 -9.90
CA GLU A 124 17.43 -28.35 -11.20
C GLU A 124 17.05 -29.71 -11.81
N GLN A 125 16.68 -30.69 -10.99
CA GLN A 125 16.32 -32.03 -11.48
C GLN A 125 14.94 -32.03 -12.13
N THR A 126 14.00 -31.32 -11.52
CA THR A 126 12.61 -31.26 -11.98
C THR A 126 12.30 -30.01 -12.80
N GLN A 127 13.25 -29.08 -12.93
CA GLN A 127 13.07 -27.77 -13.57
C GLN A 127 11.87 -27.02 -12.98
N ARG A 128 11.77 -27.03 -11.64
CA ARG A 128 10.70 -26.38 -10.89
C ARG A 128 11.24 -25.38 -9.89
N LEU A 129 10.49 -24.31 -9.70
CA LEU A 129 10.70 -23.33 -8.66
C LEU A 129 10.09 -23.83 -7.35
N VAL A 130 10.86 -23.76 -6.27
CA VAL A 130 10.43 -24.17 -4.93
C VAL A 130 9.97 -22.94 -4.16
N PHE A 131 8.71 -22.97 -3.75
CA PHE A 131 8.08 -21.95 -2.93
C PHE A 131 7.67 -22.52 -1.58
N ARG A 132 7.58 -21.66 -0.58
CA ARG A 132 7.02 -22.00 0.73
C ARG A 132 5.97 -20.99 1.13
N SER A 133 4.78 -21.45 1.51
CA SER A 133 3.77 -20.58 2.12
C SER A 133 4.35 -19.94 3.38
N VAL A 134 4.20 -18.62 3.49
CA VAL A 134 4.56 -17.89 4.71
C VAL A 134 3.50 -18.16 5.79
N GLY A 135 2.27 -18.52 5.42
CA GLY A 135 1.16 -18.75 6.36
C GLY A 135 1.18 -20.13 7.01
N ASP A 136 1.42 -21.20 6.25
CA ASP A 136 1.36 -22.60 6.74
C ASP A 136 2.65 -23.41 6.57
N ALA A 137 3.73 -22.77 6.09
CA ALA A 137 5.02 -23.40 5.78
C ALA A 137 4.97 -24.53 4.74
N ARG A 138 3.85 -24.73 4.03
CA ARG A 138 3.74 -25.74 2.98
C ARG A 138 4.65 -25.42 1.81
N VAL A 139 5.27 -26.46 1.25
CA VAL A 139 6.17 -26.34 0.10
C VAL A 139 5.43 -26.65 -1.18
N TYR A 140 5.59 -25.77 -2.17
CA TYR A 140 5.02 -25.89 -3.51
C TYR A 140 6.13 -25.92 -4.55
N ARG A 141 5.97 -26.75 -5.58
CA ARG A 141 6.87 -26.87 -6.73
C ARG A 141 6.13 -26.42 -7.98
N VAL A 142 6.51 -25.26 -8.48
CA VAL A 142 5.88 -24.60 -9.63
C VAL A 142 6.74 -24.76 -10.88
N PRO A 143 6.18 -25.01 -12.07
CA PRO A 143 6.95 -25.04 -13.31
C PRO A 143 7.81 -23.78 -13.49
N ASP A 144 9.07 -23.95 -13.87
CA ASP A 144 9.94 -22.83 -14.23
C ASP A 144 9.44 -22.16 -15.53
N GLY A 145 9.72 -20.86 -15.70
CA GLY A 145 9.27 -20.08 -16.84
C GLY A 145 9.98 -18.73 -16.96
N ALA A 146 9.62 -17.97 -17.99
CA ALA A 146 10.28 -16.69 -18.29
C ALA A 146 10.22 -15.68 -17.13
N PHE A 147 9.17 -15.74 -16.31
CA PHE A 147 8.95 -14.89 -15.13
C PHE A 147 10.01 -15.08 -14.04
N ARG A 148 10.75 -16.20 -14.04
CA ARG A 148 11.85 -16.46 -13.09
C ARG A 148 12.92 -15.36 -13.08
N LYS A 149 13.16 -14.69 -14.23
CA LYS A 149 14.18 -13.62 -14.34
C LYS A 149 13.92 -12.45 -13.39
N GLU A 150 12.68 -12.28 -12.97
CA GLU A 150 12.23 -11.22 -12.07
C GLU A 150 12.19 -11.68 -10.60
N LEU A 151 12.55 -12.94 -10.31
CA LEU A 151 12.51 -13.55 -8.98
C LEU A 151 13.91 -13.80 -8.41
N GLN A 152 14.07 -13.45 -7.14
CA GLN A 152 15.26 -13.75 -6.34
C GLN A 152 14.85 -14.49 -5.07
N PRO A 153 15.65 -15.47 -4.58
CA PRO A 153 15.37 -16.14 -3.33
C PRO A 153 15.09 -15.15 -2.18
N GLY A 154 14.09 -15.47 -1.35
CA GLY A 154 13.62 -14.63 -0.25
C GLY A 154 12.54 -13.60 -0.63
N LYS A 155 12.25 -13.39 -1.93
CA LYS A 155 11.08 -12.62 -2.37
C LYS A 155 9.80 -13.37 -2.05
N VAL A 156 8.76 -12.64 -1.67
CA VAL A 156 7.43 -13.19 -1.34
C VAL A 156 6.46 -12.81 -2.44
N LEU A 157 5.61 -13.75 -2.85
CA LEU A 157 4.58 -13.56 -3.86
C LEU A 157 3.22 -13.56 -3.19
N LEU A 158 2.45 -12.49 -3.35
CA LEU A 158 1.02 -12.54 -3.12
C LEU A 158 0.36 -13.04 -4.40
N THR A 159 -0.14 -14.28 -4.37
CA THR A 159 -0.70 -14.94 -5.55
C THR A 159 -1.61 -16.10 -5.17
N ARG A 160 -2.29 -16.67 -6.16
CA ARG A 160 -3.10 -17.89 -6.01
C ARG A 160 -2.33 -19.08 -6.57
N LEU A 161 -2.03 -20.05 -5.71
CA LEU A 161 -1.43 -21.31 -6.09
C LEU A 161 -2.53 -22.37 -6.29
N ILE A 162 -2.55 -23.00 -7.46
CA ILE A 162 -3.53 -24.02 -7.81
C ILE A 162 -2.80 -25.35 -7.96
N ARG A 163 -3.26 -26.38 -7.26
CA ARG A 163 -2.70 -27.73 -7.38
C ARG A 163 -2.81 -28.25 -8.82
N GLU A 164 -1.79 -28.95 -9.30
CA GLU A 164 -1.89 -29.64 -10.58
C GLU A 164 -2.93 -30.77 -10.52
N PRO A 165 -3.75 -30.98 -11.57
CA PRO A 165 -4.68 -32.10 -11.62
C PRO A 165 -3.95 -33.44 -11.48
N GLY A 166 -4.47 -34.32 -10.63
CA GLY A 166 -3.88 -35.65 -10.37
C GLY A 166 -2.71 -35.66 -9.39
N ASP A 167 -2.35 -34.52 -8.80
CA ASP A 167 -1.33 -34.48 -7.74
C ASP A 167 -1.92 -34.83 -6.37
N VAL A 168 -1.57 -36.02 -5.84
CA VAL A 168 -2.10 -36.53 -4.57
C VAL A 168 -1.31 -36.02 -3.36
N GLU A 169 -0.03 -35.73 -3.54
CA GLU A 169 0.89 -35.26 -2.49
C GLU A 169 0.78 -33.75 -2.23
N TRP A 170 0.04 -33.02 -3.09
CA TRP A 170 -0.15 -31.56 -3.03
C TRP A 170 1.16 -30.76 -3.05
N GLU A 171 2.19 -31.29 -3.68
CA GLU A 171 3.46 -30.60 -3.85
C GLU A 171 3.51 -29.82 -5.17
N ARG A 172 2.81 -30.28 -6.20
CA ARG A 172 2.84 -29.66 -7.53
C ARG A 172 1.72 -28.66 -7.67
N ALA A 173 2.09 -27.43 -7.98
CA ALA A 173 1.15 -26.33 -8.17
C ALA A 173 1.54 -25.46 -9.36
N VAL A 174 0.58 -24.68 -9.84
CA VAL A 174 0.77 -23.61 -10.82
C VAL A 174 0.34 -22.28 -10.23
N ILE A 175 0.99 -21.22 -10.65
CA ILE A 175 0.58 -19.85 -10.31
C ILE A 175 -0.55 -19.43 -11.26
N ALA A 176 -1.64 -18.89 -10.71
CA ALA A 176 -2.82 -18.48 -11.46
C ALA A 176 -2.65 -17.12 -12.18
N GLY A 177 -1.55 -16.92 -12.91
CA GLY A 177 -1.36 -15.73 -13.75
C GLY A 177 -0.83 -14.52 -12.99
N ALA A 178 -1.72 -13.81 -12.29
CA ALA A 178 -1.37 -12.56 -11.61
C ALA A 178 -0.59 -12.80 -10.32
N VAL A 179 0.45 -11.99 -10.12
CA VAL A 179 1.32 -12.05 -8.94
C VAL A 179 1.72 -10.65 -8.53
N ILE A 180 1.73 -10.40 -7.22
CA ILE A 180 2.30 -9.20 -6.64
C ILE A 180 3.60 -9.59 -5.92
N VAL A 181 4.70 -8.92 -6.25
CA VAL A 181 6.03 -9.25 -5.72
C VAL A 181 6.36 -8.35 -4.55
N LEU A 182 6.64 -8.96 -3.41
CA LEU A 182 6.93 -8.30 -2.14
C LEU A 182 8.38 -8.57 -1.72
N SER A 183 8.94 -7.63 -0.96
CA SER A 183 10.11 -7.95 -0.15
C SER A 183 9.73 -8.95 0.96
N ASN A 184 10.71 -9.62 1.56
CA ASN A 184 10.45 -10.51 2.69
C ASN A 184 9.82 -9.76 3.88
N GLU A 185 10.30 -8.53 4.12
CA GLU A 185 9.79 -7.63 5.17
C GLU A 185 8.34 -7.25 4.90
N ASP A 186 8.02 -6.82 3.68
CA ASP A 186 6.65 -6.45 3.30
C ASP A 186 5.71 -7.67 3.36
N GLY A 187 6.16 -8.83 2.90
CA GLY A 187 5.38 -10.07 2.95
C GLY A 187 5.04 -10.49 4.37
N ARG A 188 5.98 -10.39 5.31
CA ARG A 188 5.74 -10.66 6.74
C ARG A 188 4.85 -9.61 7.37
N GLY A 189 5.10 -8.33 7.12
CA GLY A 189 4.25 -7.24 7.63
C GLY A 189 2.81 -7.36 7.15
N LEU A 190 2.60 -7.78 5.90
CA LEU A 190 1.27 -8.07 5.35
C LEU A 190 0.60 -9.23 6.10
N LEU A 191 1.32 -10.34 6.32
CA LEU A 191 0.80 -11.47 7.06
C LEU A 191 0.43 -11.08 8.49
N ASP A 192 1.32 -10.38 9.21
CA ASP A 192 1.10 -9.97 10.59
C ASP A 192 -0.13 -9.07 10.72
N ALA A 193 -0.26 -8.05 9.86
CA ALA A 193 -1.43 -7.18 9.84
C ALA A 193 -2.73 -7.94 9.47
N THR A 194 -2.62 -8.97 8.64
CA THR A 194 -3.76 -9.84 8.30
C THR A 194 -4.15 -10.74 9.49
N LEU A 195 -3.17 -11.25 10.25
CA LEU A 195 -3.39 -12.02 11.47
C LEU A 195 -3.98 -11.15 12.59
N ASP A 196 -3.59 -9.88 12.69
CA ASP A 196 -4.23 -8.95 13.63
C ASP A 196 -5.71 -8.72 13.29
N TYR A 197 -6.03 -8.57 12.00
CA TYR A 197 -7.42 -8.53 11.55
C TYR A 197 -8.17 -9.81 11.91
N ARG A 198 -7.56 -10.98 11.67
CA ARG A 198 -8.13 -12.29 12.03
C ARG A 198 -8.47 -12.35 13.53
N ARG A 199 -7.53 -11.98 14.40
CA ARG A 199 -7.74 -11.94 15.86
C ARG A 199 -8.88 -11.00 16.25
N GLN A 200 -8.97 -9.83 15.60
CA GLN A 200 -10.05 -8.88 15.86
C GLN A 200 -11.44 -9.45 15.49
N VAL A 201 -11.52 -10.20 14.40
CA VAL A 201 -12.76 -10.89 14.00
C VAL A 201 -13.10 -12.01 14.98
N GLU A 202 -12.13 -12.82 15.41
CA GLU A 202 -12.35 -13.88 16.42
C GLU A 202 -12.87 -13.30 17.75
N ILE A 203 -12.30 -12.18 18.22
CA ILE A 203 -12.76 -11.48 19.42
C ILE A 203 -14.21 -11.00 19.25
N SER A 204 -14.54 -10.45 18.09
CA SER A 204 -15.87 -9.86 17.84
C SER A 204 -16.95 -10.93 17.62
N ALA A 205 -16.60 -12.06 17.00
CA ALA A 205 -17.50 -13.18 16.74
C ALA A 205 -17.68 -14.12 17.95
N GLY A 206 -16.76 -14.08 18.92
CA GLY A 206 -16.82 -14.90 20.13
C GLY A 206 -16.49 -16.38 19.89
N SER A 207 -15.90 -16.75 18.74
CA SER A 207 -15.47 -18.11 18.44
C SER A 207 -14.17 -18.15 17.64
N PHE A 208 -13.37 -19.20 17.87
CA PHE A 208 -12.15 -19.52 17.11
C PHE A 208 -12.48 -20.16 15.74
N GLU A 209 -13.55 -19.72 15.08
CA GLU A 209 -14.09 -20.34 13.86
C GLU A 209 -13.30 -20.06 12.58
N LEU A 210 -12.22 -19.28 12.66
CA LEU A 210 -11.48 -18.88 11.46
C LEU A 210 -10.52 -19.96 10.94
N GLY A 211 -10.36 -21.06 11.67
CA GLY A 211 -9.70 -22.27 11.16
C GLY A 211 -8.18 -22.17 10.98
N GLU A 212 -7.58 -23.19 10.38
CA GLU A 212 -6.18 -23.15 9.96
C GLU A 212 -5.97 -22.17 8.80
N TRP A 213 -4.72 -21.80 8.49
CA TRP A 213 -4.41 -20.81 7.45
C TRP A 213 -5.14 -21.05 6.11
N PRO A 214 -5.20 -22.27 5.55
CA PRO A 214 -5.94 -22.52 4.31
C PRO A 214 -7.44 -22.20 4.41
N GLU A 215 -8.08 -22.50 5.54
CA GLU A 215 -9.51 -22.25 5.76
C GLU A 215 -9.78 -20.75 5.88
N PHE A 216 -8.92 -20.06 6.64
CA PHE A 216 -8.97 -18.60 6.74
C PHE A 216 -8.76 -17.95 5.39
N ALA A 217 -7.68 -18.28 4.68
CA ALA A 217 -7.33 -17.70 3.39
C ALA A 217 -8.40 -17.98 2.32
N LYS A 218 -9.06 -19.14 2.39
CA LYS A 218 -10.17 -19.47 1.50
C LYS A 218 -11.38 -18.56 1.68
N ARG A 219 -11.74 -18.24 2.92
CA ARG A 219 -12.93 -17.42 3.24
C ARG A 219 -12.63 -15.92 3.29
N TYR A 220 -11.41 -15.56 3.65
CA TYR A 220 -10.96 -14.21 3.95
C TYR A 220 -9.75 -13.76 3.11
N GLY A 221 -9.46 -14.41 1.98
CA GLY A 221 -8.37 -14.00 1.08
C GLY A 221 -8.46 -12.54 0.61
N HIS A 222 -9.65 -11.95 0.56
CA HIS A 222 -9.83 -10.52 0.32
C HIS A 222 -9.17 -9.62 1.39
N VAL A 223 -8.95 -10.10 2.61
CA VAL A 223 -8.24 -9.35 3.66
C VAL A 223 -6.76 -9.17 3.30
N LEU A 224 -6.12 -10.16 2.68
CA LEU A 224 -4.75 -10.01 2.15
C LEU A 224 -4.68 -8.87 1.13
N MET A 225 -5.66 -8.83 0.22
CA MET A 225 -5.81 -7.74 -0.76
C MET A 225 -6.00 -6.40 -0.07
N TRP A 226 -6.82 -6.34 0.99
CA TRP A 226 -7.07 -5.11 1.71
C TRP A 226 -5.83 -4.58 2.42
N THR A 227 -5.11 -5.46 3.10
CA THR A 227 -3.88 -5.13 3.80
C THR A 227 -2.83 -4.63 2.83
N PHE A 228 -2.65 -5.31 1.68
CA PHE A 228 -1.74 -4.85 0.64
C PHE A 228 -2.11 -3.45 0.13
N ALA A 229 -3.37 -3.21 -0.19
CA ALA A 229 -3.85 -1.91 -0.66
C ALA A 229 -3.56 -0.80 0.37
N ARG A 230 -3.80 -1.07 1.66
CA ARG A 230 -3.49 -0.13 2.76
C ARG A 230 -2.00 0.15 2.88
N MET A 231 -1.14 -0.86 2.71
CA MET A 231 0.32 -0.66 2.66
C MET A 231 0.72 0.26 1.49
N ARG A 232 0.08 0.12 0.32
CA ARG A 232 0.30 1.03 -0.81
C ARG A 232 -0.13 2.47 -0.50
N PHE A 233 -1.28 2.65 0.14
CA PHE A 233 -1.72 3.99 0.57
C PHE A 233 -0.76 4.61 1.59
N ALA A 234 -0.33 3.84 2.60
CA ALA A 234 0.65 4.30 3.57
C ALA A 234 1.98 4.69 2.91
N ALA A 235 2.46 3.85 1.98
CA ALA A 235 3.65 4.14 1.19
C ALA A 235 3.53 5.43 0.36
N LEU A 236 2.37 5.70 -0.24
CA LEU A 236 2.12 6.95 -0.96
C LEU A 236 2.15 8.14 -0.02
N VAL A 237 1.48 8.05 1.14
CA VAL A 237 1.48 9.13 2.14
C VAL A 237 2.89 9.41 2.62
N ASP A 238 3.68 8.38 2.92
CA ASP A 238 5.09 8.52 3.32
C ASP A 238 5.94 9.15 2.20
N ALA A 239 5.73 8.72 0.95
CA ALA A 239 6.43 9.28 -0.20
C ALA A 239 6.11 10.77 -0.36
N VAL A 240 4.83 11.16 -0.28
CA VAL A 240 4.39 12.56 -0.35
C VAL A 240 4.97 13.39 0.79
N ASN A 241 4.94 12.86 2.03
CA ASN A 241 5.53 13.53 3.20
C ASN A 241 7.06 13.69 3.06
N SER A 242 7.71 12.88 2.23
CA SER A 242 9.15 13.00 1.96
C SER A 242 9.51 13.99 0.84
N ILE A 243 8.51 14.57 0.14
CA ILE A 243 8.75 15.56 -0.91
C ILE A 243 9.17 16.89 -0.30
N HIS A 244 10.34 17.38 -0.70
CA HIS A 244 10.86 18.69 -0.31
C HIS A 244 11.01 19.56 -1.55
N TYR A 245 10.42 20.75 -1.54
CA TYR A 245 10.56 21.72 -2.62
C TYR A 245 11.86 22.51 -2.45
N VAL A 246 12.64 22.62 -3.51
CA VAL A 246 13.91 23.38 -3.52
C VAL A 246 13.96 24.38 -4.68
N ALA A 247 14.56 25.54 -4.45
CA ALA A 247 14.83 26.56 -5.47
C ALA A 247 16.00 26.13 -6.39
N GLU A 248 16.21 26.85 -7.49
CA GLU A 248 17.28 26.56 -8.48
C GLU A 248 18.71 26.55 -7.89
N GLY A 249 18.91 27.08 -6.67
CA GLY A 249 20.16 27.02 -5.90
C GLY A 249 20.24 25.90 -4.84
N GLY A 250 19.28 24.97 -4.81
CA GLY A 250 19.20 23.88 -3.83
C GLY A 250 18.70 24.28 -2.44
N GLN A 251 18.41 25.57 -2.21
CA GLN A 251 17.79 26.04 -0.95
C GLN A 251 16.35 25.54 -0.88
N PRO A 252 15.88 25.05 0.28
CA PRO A 252 14.50 24.64 0.44
C PRO A 252 13.55 25.83 0.32
N TYR A 253 12.40 25.62 -0.31
CA TYR A 253 11.30 26.57 -0.26
C TYR A 253 10.64 26.50 1.10
N LEU A 254 10.43 27.66 1.73
CA LEU A 254 9.68 27.76 2.98
C LEU A 254 8.18 27.89 2.66
N TYR A 255 7.55 26.77 2.34
CA TYR A 255 6.16 26.73 1.85
C TYR A 255 5.13 26.49 2.96
N ALA A 256 5.53 25.97 4.11
CA ALA A 256 4.65 25.76 5.25
C ALA A 256 4.59 27.06 6.06
N LEU A 257 3.43 27.72 6.07
CA LEU A 257 3.25 29.06 6.61
C LEU A 257 2.26 29.07 7.77
N ALA A 258 2.54 29.88 8.79
CA ALA A 258 1.56 30.27 9.80
C ALA A 258 1.72 31.75 10.16
N LEU A 259 0.60 32.36 10.57
CA LEU A 259 0.50 33.79 10.84
C LEU A 259 -0.16 34.02 12.19
N TYR A 260 0.41 34.94 12.98
CA TYR A 260 -0.11 35.30 14.29
C TYR A 260 -0.19 36.81 14.43
N ASP A 261 -1.38 37.32 14.76
CA ASP A 261 -1.55 38.71 15.12
C ASP A 261 -1.17 38.92 16.60
N HIS A 262 -0.50 40.04 16.88
CA HIS A 262 -0.10 40.42 18.24
C HIS A 262 -0.25 41.92 18.47
N SER A 263 -0.25 42.31 19.74
CA SER A 263 -0.26 43.71 20.17
C SER A 263 0.98 44.11 20.99
N GLU A 264 1.85 43.14 21.32
CA GLU A 264 2.98 43.32 22.24
C GLU A 264 4.32 43.13 21.52
N TYR A 265 4.59 43.96 20.53
CA TYR A 265 5.81 43.89 19.71
C TYR A 265 7.10 43.81 20.53
N GLY A 266 7.24 44.64 21.57
CA GLY A 266 8.46 44.72 22.37
C GLY A 266 8.74 43.40 23.10
N TYR A 267 7.72 42.87 23.77
CA TYR A 267 7.79 41.59 24.47
C TYR A 267 8.15 40.44 23.53
N ILE A 268 7.50 40.36 22.37
CA ILE A 268 7.76 39.29 21.39
C ILE A 268 9.17 39.42 20.79
N ALA A 269 9.62 40.64 20.45
CA ALA A 269 10.95 40.88 19.91
C ALA A 269 12.06 40.44 20.90
N ASP A 270 11.89 40.74 22.18
CA ASP A 270 12.86 40.39 23.22
C ASP A 270 12.94 38.86 23.40
N MET A 271 11.79 38.19 23.47
CA MET A 271 11.73 36.73 23.59
C MET A 271 12.26 36.00 22.36
N LEU A 272 11.97 36.48 21.14
CA LEU A 272 12.51 35.89 19.91
C LEU A 272 14.03 36.03 19.81
N THR A 273 14.61 37.10 20.37
CA THR A 273 16.07 37.29 20.41
C THR A 273 16.75 36.24 21.28
N GLY A 274 16.07 35.75 22.33
CA GLY A 274 16.53 34.66 23.19
C GLY A 274 16.07 33.27 22.75
N LEU A 275 15.36 33.13 21.63
CA LEU A 275 14.79 31.86 21.21
C LEU A 275 15.88 30.91 20.68
N GLU A 276 16.12 29.84 21.42
CA GLU A 276 17.17 28.87 21.10
C GLU A 276 17.03 28.32 19.67
N GLY A 277 18.14 28.23 18.94
CA GLY A 277 18.18 27.67 17.59
C GLY A 277 17.69 28.61 16.47
N PHE A 278 17.26 29.82 16.81
CA PHE A 278 16.99 30.89 15.85
C PHE A 278 18.04 31.98 15.95
N GLU A 279 18.56 32.41 14.80
CA GLU A 279 19.54 33.47 14.69
C GLU A 279 18.91 34.66 14.00
N ARG A 280 19.22 35.88 14.46
CA ARG A 280 18.72 37.08 13.81
C ARG A 280 19.43 37.27 12.46
N GLU A 281 18.64 37.32 11.39
CA GLU A 281 19.15 37.56 10.05
C GLU A 281 19.47 39.05 9.91
N VAL A 282 20.75 39.38 9.67
CA VAL A 282 21.16 40.76 9.44
C VAL A 282 20.71 41.16 8.04
N SER A 283 19.63 41.92 7.95
CA SER A 283 19.15 42.47 6.69
C SER A 283 20.25 43.34 6.07
N VAL A 284 20.79 42.93 4.91
CA VAL A 284 21.52 43.85 4.02
C VAL A 284 20.46 44.71 3.34
N ALA A 285 19.93 45.70 4.05
CA ALA A 285 19.08 46.70 3.42
C ALA A 285 19.97 47.58 2.52
N PRO A 286 19.59 47.85 1.25
CA PRO A 286 20.21 48.94 0.52
C PRO A 286 19.95 50.25 1.27
N PRO A 287 20.87 51.23 1.21
CA PRO A 287 20.74 52.46 1.98
C PRO A 287 19.61 53.29 1.37
N SER A 288 18.41 53.23 1.94
CA SER A 288 17.35 54.21 1.68
C SER A 288 17.07 55.00 2.96
N GLU A 289 17.44 56.26 2.89
CA GLU A 289 17.19 57.30 3.88
C GLU A 289 15.68 57.51 4.02
N THR A 290 15.09 57.07 5.13
CA THR A 290 14.09 57.79 5.95
C THR A 290 13.58 56.85 7.04
N ALA A 291 13.91 57.19 8.28
CA ALA A 291 13.54 56.44 9.47
C ALA A 291 12.05 56.59 9.83
N THR A 292 11.53 55.58 10.55
CA THR A 292 10.33 55.52 11.43
C THR A 292 9.22 54.51 11.11
N SER A 293 9.51 53.42 10.40
CA SER A 293 8.81 52.15 10.65
C SER A 293 9.77 51.20 11.36
N LYS A 294 9.31 50.54 12.43
CA LYS A 294 10.08 49.42 13.00
C LYS A 294 10.13 48.34 11.93
N GLY A 295 11.22 48.28 11.17
CA GLY A 295 11.40 47.31 10.10
C GLY A 295 11.14 45.89 10.60
N ALA A 296 10.61 45.05 9.73
CA ALA A 296 10.37 43.64 10.06
C ALA A 296 11.68 43.01 10.54
N GLN A 297 11.63 42.31 11.67
CA GLN A 297 12.78 41.55 12.17
C GLN A 297 12.70 40.13 11.64
N HIS A 298 13.80 39.64 11.08
CA HIS A 298 13.91 38.31 10.52
C HIS A 298 14.78 37.45 11.42
N PHE A 299 14.28 36.28 11.79
CA PHE A 299 15.03 35.25 12.50
C PHE A 299 15.00 33.98 11.68
N VAL A 300 16.13 33.30 11.55
CA VAL A 300 16.25 32.09 10.74
C VAL A 300 16.77 30.93 11.58
N GLN A 301 16.21 29.76 11.34
CA GLN A 301 16.77 28.50 11.76
C GLN A 301 17.51 27.88 10.58
N ARG A 302 18.75 27.47 10.79
CA ARG A 302 19.54 26.75 9.80
C ARG A 302 19.62 25.27 10.14
N GLY A 303 19.56 24.42 9.12
CA GLY A 303 19.61 22.98 9.27
C GLY A 303 20.14 22.30 8.02
N ALA A 304 20.34 20.99 8.13
CA ALA A 304 20.63 20.18 6.95
C ALA A 304 19.36 20.05 6.09
N SER A 305 19.49 20.28 4.78
CA SER A 305 18.44 20.04 3.79
C SER A 305 19.08 19.47 2.53
N GLY A 306 18.79 18.19 2.23
CA GLY A 306 19.43 17.47 1.13
C GLY A 306 20.96 17.49 1.22
N ALA A 307 21.62 18.03 0.19
CA ALA A 307 23.07 18.15 0.11
C ALA A 307 23.65 19.37 0.86
N LEU A 308 22.81 20.32 1.26
CA LEU A 308 23.23 21.52 1.99
C LEU A 308 23.27 21.22 3.49
N LYS A 309 24.47 21.36 4.09
CA LYS A 309 24.67 21.18 5.53
C LYS A 309 24.15 22.35 6.38
N SER A 310 23.88 23.51 5.76
CA SER A 310 23.39 24.72 6.43
C SER A 310 22.49 25.52 5.49
N ALA A 311 21.26 25.03 5.31
CA ALA A 311 20.19 25.70 4.59
C ALA A 311 19.26 26.42 5.57
N VAL A 312 18.61 27.51 5.14
CA VAL A 312 17.55 28.13 5.95
C VAL A 312 16.32 27.23 5.86
N VAL A 313 15.91 26.66 6.98
CA VAL A 313 14.84 25.65 7.06
C VAL A 313 13.59 26.16 7.77
N ALA A 314 13.73 27.23 8.57
CA ALA A 314 12.61 28.01 9.07
C ALA A 314 12.97 29.49 9.15
N ARG A 315 11.97 30.36 9.01
CA ARG A 315 12.06 31.80 9.15
C ARG A 315 10.91 32.33 10.00
N LEU A 316 11.24 33.19 10.95
CA LEU A 316 10.28 33.98 11.70
C LEU A 316 10.39 35.43 11.23
N ILE A 317 9.27 36.05 10.88
CA ILE A 317 9.21 37.46 10.47
C ILE A 317 8.31 38.19 11.45
N LEU A 318 8.92 39.00 12.32
CA LEU A 318 8.20 39.82 13.28
C LEU A 318 7.98 41.22 12.71
N THR A 319 6.73 41.54 12.39
CA THR A 319 6.27 42.89 12.03
C THR A 319 5.65 43.57 13.26
N ALA A 320 5.23 44.84 13.11
CA ALA A 320 4.63 45.62 14.19
C ALA A 320 3.39 44.98 14.82
N THR A 321 2.62 44.20 14.04
CA THR A 321 1.35 43.60 14.46
C THR A 321 1.26 42.11 14.20
N GLN A 322 2.24 41.52 13.51
CA GLN A 322 2.20 40.11 13.12
C GLN A 322 3.51 39.39 13.35
N LEU A 323 3.42 38.09 13.62
CA LEU A 323 4.51 37.13 13.58
C LEU A 323 4.19 36.10 12.51
N TRP A 324 5.03 36.05 11.47
CA TRP A 324 4.96 35.06 10.42
C TRP A 324 5.95 33.94 10.72
N VAL A 325 5.55 32.71 10.47
CA VAL A 325 6.38 31.51 10.57
C VAL A 325 6.38 30.84 9.21
N GLU A 326 7.55 30.70 8.60
CA GLU A 326 7.75 30.01 7.34
C GLU A 326 8.68 28.80 7.57
N CYS A 327 8.34 27.62 7.06
CA CYS A 327 9.11 26.39 7.24
C CYS A 327 9.18 25.57 5.95
N ASP A 328 10.24 24.76 5.82
CA ASP A 328 10.47 23.83 4.70
C ASP A 328 9.63 22.54 4.77
N SER A 329 8.92 22.30 5.87
CA SER A 329 8.02 21.17 6.05
C SER A 329 6.92 21.49 7.06
N ARG A 330 5.83 20.70 7.01
CA ARG A 330 4.73 20.80 7.98
C ARG A 330 5.16 20.38 9.38
N GLU A 331 5.93 19.31 9.50
CA GLU A 331 6.43 18.80 10.79
C GLU A 331 7.30 19.84 11.49
N ARG A 332 8.13 20.57 10.71
CA ARG A 332 8.93 21.66 11.25
C ARG A 332 8.06 22.83 11.68
N LEU A 333 7.05 23.18 10.88
CA LEU A 333 6.08 24.20 11.27
C LEU A 333 5.40 23.84 12.59
N ASP A 334 4.93 22.60 12.76
CA ASP A 334 4.30 22.13 13.99
C ASP A 334 5.27 22.15 15.18
N ALA A 335 6.53 21.73 14.99
CA ALA A 335 7.55 21.80 16.04
C ALA A 335 7.85 23.25 16.46
N VAL A 336 8.00 24.17 15.49
CA VAL A 336 8.19 25.60 15.75
C VAL A 336 6.95 26.18 16.44
N LYS A 337 5.75 25.79 16.03
CA LYS A 337 4.50 26.20 16.68
C LYS A 337 4.44 25.74 18.13
N HIS A 338 4.77 24.48 18.42
CA HIS A 338 4.84 24.00 19.81
C HIS A 338 5.88 24.76 20.64
N LYS A 339 7.04 25.07 20.05
CA LYS A 339 8.11 25.83 20.72
C LYS A 339 7.66 27.27 21.05
N LEU A 340 7.08 27.96 20.08
CA LEU A 340 6.53 29.30 20.28
C LEU A 340 5.37 29.28 21.29
N ALA A 341 4.46 28.30 21.22
CA ALA A 341 3.37 28.18 22.19
C ALA A 341 3.89 27.97 23.63
N ALA A 342 4.93 27.15 23.81
CA ALA A 342 5.58 26.98 25.11
C ALA A 342 6.29 28.25 25.60
N THR A 343 6.81 29.07 24.68
CA THR A 343 7.55 30.30 24.99
C THR A 343 6.62 31.46 25.34
N PHE A 344 5.50 31.57 24.64
CA PHE A 344 4.60 32.71 24.72
C PHE A 344 3.26 32.45 25.41
N GLY A 345 2.93 31.18 25.70
CA GLY A 345 1.73 30.81 26.44
C GLY A 345 0.42 30.88 25.64
N PHE A 346 0.48 30.99 24.31
CA PHE A 346 -0.70 30.94 23.44
C PHE A 346 -0.62 29.79 22.44
N SER A 347 -1.76 29.13 22.17
CA SER A 347 -1.85 28.06 21.18
C SER A 347 -1.85 28.65 19.78
N LEU A 348 -0.89 28.20 18.99
CA LEU A 348 -0.74 28.55 17.59
C LEU A 348 -1.64 27.62 16.76
N HIS A 349 -2.75 28.14 16.22
CA HIS A 349 -3.63 27.35 15.34
C HIS A 349 -3.04 27.17 13.95
#